data_AF-A0A8S9ZLX5-F1
#
_entry.id   AF-A0A8S9ZLX5-F1
#
_cell.length_a   1.000
_cell.length_b   1.000
_cell.length_c   1.000
_cell.angle_alpha   90.00
_cell.angle_beta   90.00
_cell.angle_gamma   90.00
#
_symmetry.space_group_name_H-M   'P 1'
#
loop_
_entity.id
_entity.type
_entity.pdbx_description
1 polymer ?
#
loop_
_entity_poly.entity_id
_entity_poly.type
_entity_poly.pdbx_seq_one_letter_code
_entity_poly.pdbx_strand_id
1 'polypeptide(L)'
;MSEKDLKIKTGVLRRYLQEANSYKSEVQKQSTKIAAMKESQEPDQYMIKKALEVQQENQQMFCLASKNVQKARIDLEALLTSSQENGELKTNAQEIIQKALEFENTSNSF
;
A
#
# COMPACT_ATOMS: atom_id res chain seq x y z
N MET A 1 -5.74 22.58 -16.19
CA MET A 1 -4.98 21.37 -15.82
C MET A 1 -5.00 20.44 -17.03
N SER A 2 -3.91 19.76 -17.40
CA SER A 2 -3.86 19.01 -18.67
C SER A 2 -4.25 17.53 -18.48
N GLU A 3 -4.88 16.91 -19.49
CA GLU A 3 -5.18 15.47 -19.54
C GLU A 3 -3.93 14.60 -19.30
N LYS A 4 -2.76 15.13 -19.70
CA LYS A 4 -1.45 14.53 -19.44
C LYS A 4 -1.16 14.39 -17.96
N ASP A 5 -1.47 15.41 -17.14
CA ASP A 5 -1.24 15.38 -15.70
C ASP A 5 -2.12 14.33 -15.02
N LEU A 6 -3.38 14.20 -15.48
CA LEU A 6 -4.32 13.18 -15.01
C LEU A 6 -3.75 11.78 -15.27
N LYS A 7 -3.36 11.50 -16.51
CA LYS A 7 -2.75 10.21 -16.88
C LYS A 7 -1.50 9.89 -16.06
N ILE A 8 -0.63 10.87 -15.85
CA ILE A 8 0.60 10.70 -15.07
C ILE A 8 0.27 10.36 -13.61
N LYS A 9 -0.59 11.14 -12.95
CA LYS A 9 -0.93 10.96 -11.53
C LYS A 9 -1.73 9.69 -11.28
N THR A 10 -2.61 9.28 -12.21
CA THR A 10 -3.23 7.94 -12.17
C THR A 10 -2.18 6.84 -12.21
N GLY A 11 -1.16 6.96 -13.07
CA GLY A 11 -0.05 6.00 -13.12
C GLY A 11 0.81 5.99 -11.85
N VAL A 12 1.03 7.15 -11.24
CA VAL A 12 1.76 7.27 -9.96
C VAL A 12 1.02 6.52 -8.86
N LEU A 13 -0.28 6.80 -8.66
CA LEU A 13 -1.07 6.13 -7.63
C LEU A 13 -1.12 4.61 -7.83
N ARG A 14 -1.25 4.15 -9.09
CA ARG A 14 -1.23 2.73 -9.42
C ARG A 14 0.08 2.05 -8.99
N ARG A 15 1.24 2.69 -9.22
CA ARG A 15 2.54 2.13 -8.82
C ARG A 15 2.68 2.07 -7.30
N TYR A 16 2.30 3.13 -6.60
CA TYR A 16 2.34 3.11 -5.13
C TYR A 16 1.41 2.06 -4.53
N LEU A 17 0.24 1.80 -5.15
CA LEU A 17 -0.61 0.69 -4.73
C LEU A 17 0.05 -0.67 -4.90
N GLN A 18 0.74 -0.90 -6.02
CA GLN A 18 1.45 -2.17 -6.25
C GLN A 18 2.58 -2.34 -5.23
N GLU A 19 3.36 -1.29 -4.99
CA GLU A 19 4.43 -1.27 -3.99
C GLU A 19 3.89 -1.54 -2.58
N ALA A 20 2.85 -0.84 -2.16
CA ALA A 20 2.27 -1.00 -0.83
C ALA A 20 1.66 -2.40 -0.62
N ASN A 21 1.05 -2.99 -1.65
CA ASN A 21 0.59 -4.38 -1.60
C ASN A 21 1.76 -5.37 -1.49
N SER A 22 2.88 -5.13 -2.17
CA SER A 22 4.07 -5.97 -2.03
C SER A 22 4.58 -5.98 -0.59
N TYR A 23 4.71 -4.81 0.04
CA TYR A 23 5.13 -4.74 1.44
C TYR A 23 4.11 -5.36 2.39
N LYS A 24 2.80 -5.19 2.12
CA LYS A 24 1.73 -5.86 2.88
C LYS A 24 1.89 -7.38 2.87
N SER A 25 2.16 -7.96 1.70
CA SER A 25 2.39 -9.40 1.57
C SER A 25 3.63 -9.87 2.32
N GLU A 26 4.72 -9.10 2.32
CA GLU A 26 5.92 -9.43 3.10
C GLU A 26 5.68 -9.36 4.62
N VAL A 27 4.92 -8.36 5.09
CA VAL A 27 4.46 -8.28 6.49
C VAL A 27 3.64 -9.52 6.88
N GLN A 28 2.72 -9.96 6.01
CA GLN A 28 1.89 -11.15 6.26
C GLN A 28 2.72 -12.44 6.29
N LYS A 29 3.59 -12.62 5.29
CA LYS A 29 4.47 -13.78 5.17
C LYS A 29 5.39 -13.92 6.38
N GLN A 30 5.98 -12.81 6.82
CA GLN A 30 6.86 -12.79 7.98
C GLN A 30 6.09 -13.04 9.29
N SER A 31 4.87 -12.50 9.44
CA SER A 31 3.98 -12.85 10.57
C SER A 31 3.66 -14.34 10.62
N THR A 32 3.30 -14.97 9.49
CA THR A 32 3.05 -16.41 9.41
C THR A 32 4.29 -17.22 9.77
N LYS A 33 5.47 -16.81 9.28
CA LYS A 33 6.74 -17.45 9.64
C LYS A 33 7.01 -17.39 11.15
N ILE A 34 6.80 -16.23 11.78
CA ILE A 34 6.98 -16.06 13.23
C ILE A 34 6.01 -16.95 14.02
N ALA A 35 4.75 -17.03 13.60
CA ALA A 35 3.76 -17.91 14.23
C ALA A 35 4.22 -19.37 14.19
N ALA A 36 4.62 -19.86 13.01
CA ALA A 36 5.13 -21.22 12.85
C ALA A 36 6.39 -21.49 13.70
N MET A 37 7.30 -20.52 13.83
CA MET A 37 8.49 -20.66 14.68
C MET A 37 8.10 -20.79 16.17
N LYS A 38 7.09 -20.05 16.62
CA LYS A 38 6.60 -20.12 18.01
C LYS A 38 5.87 -21.42 18.34
N GLU A 39 5.23 -22.03 17.35
CA GLU A 39 4.50 -23.30 17.48
C GLU A 39 5.38 -24.54 17.32
N SER A 40 6.66 -24.38 16.98
CA SER A 40 7.59 -25.49 16.84
C SER A 40 7.83 -26.22 18.18
N GLN A 41 8.22 -27.50 18.11
CA GLN A 41 8.43 -28.33 19.30
C GLN A 41 9.53 -27.78 20.23
N GLU A 42 10.55 -27.15 19.66
CA GLU A 42 11.64 -26.49 20.39
C GLU A 42 11.86 -25.07 19.83
N PRO A 43 11.09 -24.07 20.28
CA PRO A 43 11.18 -22.71 19.76
C PRO A 43 12.50 -22.03 20.11
N ASP A 44 13.29 -21.72 19.08
CA ASP A 44 14.52 -20.93 19.23
C ASP A 44 14.16 -19.45 19.45
N GLN A 45 14.32 -19.00 20.70
CA GLN A 45 14.00 -17.63 21.13
C GLN A 45 14.90 -16.58 20.47
N TYR A 46 16.16 -16.90 20.18
CA TYR A 46 17.07 -15.96 19.50
C TYR A 46 16.60 -15.73 18.06
N MET A 47 16.28 -16.82 17.35
CA MET A 47 15.79 -16.75 15.98
C MET A 47 14.42 -16.09 15.89
N ILE A 48 13.53 -16.33 16.86
CA ILE A 48 12.23 -15.64 16.95
C ILE A 48 12.42 -14.14 17.17
N LYS A 49 13.33 -13.73 18.07
CA LYS A 49 13.64 -12.31 18.29
C LYS A 49 14.16 -11.65 17.02
N LYS A 50 15.07 -12.31 16.30
CA LYS A 50 15.57 -11.81 15.00
C LYS A 50 14.47 -11.70 13.96
N ALA A 51 13.55 -12.67 13.91
CA ALA A 51 12.42 -12.61 13.00
C ALA A 51 11.47 -11.43 13.33
N LEU A 52 11.30 -11.09 14.62
CA LEU A 52 10.52 -9.93 15.06
C LEU A 52 11.18 -8.59 14.71
N GLU A 53 12.51 -8.50 14.77
CA GLU A 53 13.24 -7.31 14.30
C GLU A 53 12.96 -7.06 12.80
N VAL A 54 13.06 -8.11 11.96
CA VAL A 54 12.72 -8.04 10.53
C VAL A 54 11.23 -7.69 10.31
N GLN A 55 10.32 -8.22 11.13
CA GLN A 55 8.90 -7.88 11.06
C GLN A 55 8.68 -6.38 11.26
N GLN A 56 9.38 -5.78 12.22
CA GLN A 56 9.27 -4.35 12.48
C GLN A 56 9.77 -3.51 11.29
N GLU A 57 10.88 -3.91 10.67
CA GLU A 57 11.39 -3.25 9.45
C GLU A 57 10.37 -3.33 8.31
N ASN A 58 9.79 -4.51 8.08
CA ASN A 58 8.74 -4.71 7.07
C ASN A 58 7.51 -3.82 7.34
N GLN A 59 7.08 -3.70 8.60
CA GLN A 59 5.97 -2.83 9.00
C GLN A 59 6.29 -1.35 8.78
N GLN A 60 7.53 -0.92 9.04
CA GLN A 60 7.96 0.45 8.76
C GLN A 60 7.90 0.76 7.26
N MET A 61 8.37 -0.16 6.42
CA MET A 61 8.28 -0.02 4.96
C MET A 61 6.83 0.04 4.47
N PHE A 62 5.97 -0.83 5.01
CA PHE A 62 4.53 -0.81 4.70
C PHE A 62 3.87 0.51 5.12
N CYS A 63 4.21 1.05 6.30
CA CYS A 63 3.70 2.33 6.78
C CYS A 63 4.11 3.48 5.84
N LEU A 64 5.37 3.51 5.40
CA LEU A 64 5.85 4.51 4.46
C LEU A 64 5.14 4.42 3.11
N ALA A 65 5.01 3.20 2.55
CA ALA A 65 4.32 2.98 1.29
C ALA A 65 2.84 3.37 1.37
N SER A 66 2.16 3.04 2.47
CA SER A 66 0.77 3.43 2.72
C SER A 66 0.58 4.95 2.74
N LYS A 67 1.51 5.70 3.34
CA LYS A 67 1.50 7.18 3.30
C LYS A 67 1.67 7.72 1.88
N ASN A 68 2.50 7.08 1.05
CA ASN A 68 2.67 7.47 -0.34
C ASN A 68 1.39 7.23 -1.17
N VAL A 69 0.68 6.13 -0.92
CA VAL A 69 -0.64 5.88 -1.51
C VAL A 69 -1.63 6.99 -1.14
N GLN A 70 -1.75 7.30 0.16
CA GLN A 70 -2.66 8.35 0.63
C GLN A 70 -2.35 9.71 0.01
N LYS A 71 -1.07 10.10 -0.01
CA LYS A 71 -0.64 11.37 -0.61
C LYS A 71 -0.96 11.44 -2.10
N ALA A 72 -0.68 10.38 -2.85
CA ALA A 72 -0.95 10.32 -4.28
C ALA A 72 -2.46 10.26 -4.60
N ARG A 73 -3.26 9.63 -3.74
CA ARG A 73 -4.73 9.64 -3.85
C ARG A 73 -5.28 11.05 -3.71
N ILE A 74 -4.92 11.75 -2.64
CA ILE A 74 -5.38 13.13 -2.39
C ILE A 74 -4.99 14.05 -3.55
N ASP A 75 -3.75 13.93 -4.05
CA ASP A 75 -3.27 14.71 -5.20
C ASP A 75 -4.07 14.40 -6.50
N LEU A 76 -4.42 13.14 -6.75
CA LEU A 76 -5.23 12.75 -7.90
C LEU A 76 -6.70 13.19 -7.76
N GLU A 77 -7.28 13.13 -6.56
CA GLU A 77 -8.64 13.62 -6.27
C GLU A 77 -8.76 15.13 -6.47
N ALA A 78 -7.79 15.90 -5.97
CA ALA A 78 -7.73 17.33 -6.18
C ALA A 78 -7.65 17.67 -7.68
N LEU A 79 -6.83 16.91 -8.42
CA LEU A 79 -6.69 17.09 -9.86
C LEU A 79 -8.00 16.78 -10.61
N LEU A 80 -8.67 15.67 -10.27
CA LEU A 80 -9.96 15.29 -10.85
C LEU A 80 -11.05 16.34 -10.60
N THR A 81 -11.09 16.90 -9.39
CA THR A 81 -12.07 17.93 -9.01
C THR A 81 -11.88 19.21 -9.84
N SER A 82 -10.63 19.55 -10.16
CA SER A 82 -10.28 20.72 -10.99
C SER A 82 -10.35 20.47 -12.49
N SER A 83 -10.59 19.22 -12.93
CA SER A 83 -10.55 18.82 -14.33
C SER A 83 -11.94 18.88 -14.97
N GLN A 84 -12.00 19.30 -16.24
CA GLN A 84 -13.22 19.22 -17.07
C GLN A 84 -13.33 17.89 -17.84
N GLU A 85 -12.37 16.97 -17.63
CA GLU A 85 -12.36 15.63 -18.24
C GLU A 85 -13.62 14.84 -17.86
N ASN A 86 -14.26 14.19 -18.83
CA ASN A 86 -15.46 13.37 -18.63
C ASN A 86 -15.41 12.03 -19.37
N GLY A 87 -14.30 11.70 -20.02
CA GLY A 87 -14.09 10.44 -20.71
C GLY A 87 -13.38 9.37 -19.87
N GLU A 88 -12.82 8.40 -20.58
CA GLU A 88 -12.20 7.20 -20.01
C GLU A 88 -11.08 7.50 -18.99
N LEU A 89 -10.33 8.59 -19.18
CA LEU A 89 -9.27 9.00 -18.26
C LEU A 89 -9.81 9.30 -16.86
N LYS A 90 -11.00 9.90 -16.76
CA LYS A 90 -11.65 10.16 -15.47
C LYS A 90 -12.13 8.88 -14.82
N THR A 91 -12.80 8.00 -15.57
CA THR A 91 -13.24 6.69 -15.08
C THR A 91 -12.06 5.89 -14.53
N ASN A 92 -10.97 5.79 -15.31
CA ASN A 92 -9.74 5.12 -14.89
C ASN A 92 -9.13 5.72 -13.62
N ALA A 93 -9.13 7.04 -13.49
CA ALA A 93 -8.62 7.70 -12.29
C ALA A 93 -9.50 7.43 -11.06
N GLN A 94 -10.84 7.46 -11.22
CA GLN A 94 -11.81 7.16 -10.16
C GLN A 94 -11.69 5.72 -9.68
N GLU A 95 -11.54 4.75 -10.58
CA GLU A 95 -11.33 3.35 -10.22
C GLU A 95 -10.07 3.14 -9.38
N ILE A 96 -8.97 3.81 -9.75
CA ILE A 96 -7.71 3.70 -9.00
C ILE A 96 -7.81 4.40 -7.64
N ILE A 97 -8.52 5.53 -7.55
CA ILE A 97 -8.83 6.18 -6.25
C ILE A 97 -9.65 5.24 -5.36
N GLN A 98 -10.67 4.59 -5.93
CA GLN A 98 -11.52 3.68 -5.19
C GLN A 98 -10.72 2.50 -4.62
N LYS A 99 -9.82 1.91 -5.44
CA LYS A 99 -8.88 0.88 -4.98
C LYS A 99 -7.94 1.38 -3.88
N ALA A 100 -7.52 2.65 -3.94
CA ALA A 100 -6.71 3.26 -2.88
C ALA A 100 -7.48 3.44 -1.57
N LEU A 101 -8.75 3.84 -1.63
CA LEU A 101 -9.62 3.93 -0.45
C LEU A 101 -9.86 2.56 0.18
N GLU A 102 -10.13 1.53 -0.64
CA GLU A 102 -10.25 0.15 -0.18
C GLU A 102 -8.95 -0.34 0.49
N PHE A 103 -7.80 -0.02 -0.12
CA PHE A 103 -6.50 -0.31 0.48
C PHE A 103 -6.32 0.39 1.83
N GLU A 104 -6.60 1.69 1.94
CA GLU A 104 -6.51 2.46 3.20
C GLU A 104 -7.39 1.86 4.30
N ASN A 105 -8.64 1.51 3.97
CA ASN A 105 -9.58 0.90 4.91
C ASN A 105 -9.10 -0.45 5.45
N THR A 106 -8.51 -1.28 4.59
CA THR A 106 -7.96 -2.59 5.01
C THR A 106 -6.60 -2.49 5.70
N SER A 107 -5.88 -1.37 5.53
CA SER A 107 -4.54 -1.17 6.09
C SER A 107 -4.58 -0.56 7.49
N ASN A 108 -5.66 0.13 7.86
CA ASN A 108 -5.90 0.58 9.24
C ASN A 108 -6.08 -0.58 10.25
N SER A 109 -6.16 -1.83 9.76
CA SER A 109 -6.26 -3.03 10.59
C SER A 109 -4.92 -3.75 10.82
N PHE A 110 -3.81 -3.22 10.29
CA PHE A 110 -2.45 -3.76 10.44
C PHE A 110 -1.67 -3.14 11.60
#